data_AF-A0A2H9MT88-F1
#
_entry.id   AF-A0A2H9MT88-F1
#
_cell.length_a   1.000
_cell.length_b   1.000
_cell.length_c   1.000
_cell.angle_alpha   90.00
_cell.angle_beta   90.00
_cell.angle_gamma   90.00
#
_symmetry.space_group_name_H-M   'P 1'
#
loop_
_entity.id
_entity.type
_entity.pdbx_description
1 polymer ?
#
loop_
_entity_poly.entity_id
_entity_poly.type
_entity_poly.pdbx_seq_one_letter_code
_entity_poly.pdbx_strand_id
1 'polypeptide(L)' 'MSETDSLKKENEDLRKFISLVLAEIELVERVGEIKQNFANSPDSERIITPIVDRILAIKEERHILQSHLDLK' A
#
# COMPACT_ATOMS: atom_id res chain seq x y z
N MET A 1 15.12 1.68 26.63
CA MET A 1 14.41 2.59 25.72
C MET A 1 13.60 3.53 26.59
N SER A 2 13.68 4.85 26.38
CA SER A 2 12.84 5.79 27.13
C SER A 2 11.41 5.76 26.59
N GLU A 3 10.44 6.20 27.39
CA GLU A 3 9.04 6.36 26.95
C GLU A 3 8.96 7.24 25.69
N THR A 4 9.78 8.30 25.63
CA THR A 4 9.88 9.18 24.47
C THR A 4 10.41 8.46 23.22
N ASP A 5 11.36 7.53 23.37
CA ASP A 5 11.88 6.75 22.24
C ASP A 5 10.83 5.77 21.72
N SER A 6 10.06 5.13 22.62
CA SER A 6 8.94 4.26 22.25
C SER A 6 7.88 5.04 21.45
N LEU A 7 7.47 6.21 21.95
CA LEU A 7 6.47 7.06 21.29
C LEU A 7 6.94 7.57 19.92
N LYS A 8 8.24 7.89 19.78
CA LYS A 8 8.82 8.26 18.48
C LYS A 8 8.72 7.12 17.49
N LYS A 9 9.08 5.91 17.92
CA LYS A 9 9.04 4.72 17.06
C LYS A 9 7.61 4.40 16.62
N GLU A 10 6.65 4.45 17.54
CA GLU A 10 5.23 4.26 17.22
C GLU A 10 4.73 5.32 16.23
N ASN A 11 5.12 6.59 16.40
CA ASN A 11 4.76 7.66 15.46
C ASN A 11 5.34 7.43 14.05
N GLU A 12 6.58 6.96 13.96
CA GLU A 12 7.21 6.59 12.68
C GLU A 12 6.46 5.44 12.01
N ASP A 13 6.09 4.41 12.77
CA ASP A 13 5.35 3.25 12.26
C ASP A 13 3.94 3.65 11.81
N LEU A 14 3.25 4.56 12.53
CA LEU A 14 1.96 5.12 12.12
C LEU A 14 2.05 5.92 10.83
N ARG A 15 3.08 6.77 10.68
CA ARG A 15 3.31 7.52 9.43
C ARG A 15 3.54 6.57 8.26
N LYS A 16 4.35 5.53 8.47
CA LYS A 16 4.61 4.50 7.48
C LYS A 16 3.33 3.76 7.10
N PHE A 17 2.51 3.37 8.07
CA PHE A 17 1.22 2.75 7.84
C PHE A 17 0.31 3.62 6.98
N ILE A 18 0.19 4.92 7.30
CA ILE A 18 -0.58 5.89 6.51
C ILE A 18 -0.06 5.99 5.08
N SER A 19 1.26 6.07 4.88
CA SER A 19 1.86 6.12 3.54
C SER A 19 1.54 4.87 2.72
N LEU A 20 1.52 3.68 3.33
CA LEU A 20 1.15 2.44 2.64
C LEU A 20 -0.32 2.41 2.25
N VAL A 21 -1.23 2.88 3.13
CA VAL A 21 -2.66 3.00 2.80
C VAL A 21 -2.87 3.93 1.61
N LEU A 22 -2.22 5.10 1.61
CA LEU A 22 -2.34 6.07 0.52
C LEU A 22 -1.80 5.50 -0.80
N ALA A 23 -0.65 4.81 -0.77
CA ALA A 23 -0.08 4.17 -1.94
C ALA A 23 -0.98 3.02 -2.47
N GLU A 24 -1.60 2.25 -1.59
CA GLU A 24 -2.56 1.19 -1.98
C GLU A 24 -3.75 1.81 -2.74
N ILE A 25 -4.33 2.90 -2.22
CA ILE A 25 -5.46 3.60 -2.84
C ILE A 25 -5.07 4.11 -4.23
N GLU A 26 -3.96 4.84 -4.34
CA GLU A 26 -3.50 5.41 -5.61
C GLU A 26 -3.25 4.34 -6.67
N LEU A 27 -2.63 3.22 -6.31
CA LEU A 27 -2.35 2.14 -7.25
C LEU A 27 -3.63 1.41 -7.69
N VAL A 28 -4.61 1.23 -6.78
CA VAL A 28 -5.91 0.64 -7.13
C VAL A 28 -6.67 1.53 -8.12
N GLU A 29 -6.69 2.84 -7.86
CA GLU A 29 -7.26 3.83 -8.78
C GLU A 29 -6.56 3.76 -10.14
N ARG A 30 -5.22 3.71 -10.15
CA ARG A 30 -4.43 3.62 -11.38
C ARG A 30 -4.70 2.35 -12.18
N VAL A 31 -4.89 1.20 -11.52
CA VAL A 31 -5.32 -0.04 -12.19
C VAL A 31 -6.68 0.14 -12.85
N GLY A 32 -7.63 0.81 -12.18
CA GLY A 32 -8.93 1.16 -12.75
C GLY A 32 -8.82 2.01 -14.01
N GLU A 33 -8.03 3.08 -13.96
CA GLU A 33 -7.78 3.96 -15.09
C GLU A 33 -7.14 3.23 -16.27
N ILE A 34 -6.14 2.38 -16.03
CA ILE A 34 -5.47 1.60 -17.09
C ILE A 34 -6.46 0.62 -17.72
N LYS A 35 -7.29 -0.06 -16.93
CA LYS A 35 -8.33 -0.96 -17.47
C LYS A 35 -9.32 -0.23 -18.36
N GLN A 36 -9.72 0.99 -17.98
CA GLN A 36 -10.61 1.81 -18.80
C GLN A 36 -9.93 2.30 -20.09
N ASN A 37 -8.70 2.80 -20.00
CA ASN A 37 -7.97 3.35 -21.14
C ASN A 37 -7.54 2.28 -22.15
N PHE A 38 -7.36 1.03 -21.71
CA PHE A 38 -6.91 -0.10 -22.52
C PHE A 38 -7.99 -1.20 -22.67
N ALA A 39 -9.28 -0.87 -22.52
CA ALA A 39 -10.37 -1.86 -22.47
C ALA A 39 -10.42 -2.84 -23.66
N ASN A 40 -9.91 -2.44 -24.83
CA ASN A 40 -9.85 -3.27 -26.05
C ASN A 40 -8.42 -3.70 -26.43
N SER A 41 -7.45 -3.56 -25.52
CA SER A 41 -6.06 -3.92 -25.76
C SER A 41 -5.58 -4.99 -24.79
N PRO A 42 -4.92 -6.06 -25.27
CA PRO A 42 -4.26 -7.04 -24.40
C PRO A 42 -3.12 -6.43 -23.59
N ASP A 43 -2.63 -5.24 -23.95
CA ASP A 43 -1.63 -4.52 -23.17
C ASP A 43 -2.12 -4.14 -21.77
N SER A 44 -3.44 -4.04 -21.54
CA SER A 44 -3.99 -3.71 -20.22
C SER A 44 -3.45 -4.66 -19.15
N GLU A 45 -3.53 -5.97 -19.40
CA GLU A 45 -3.09 -7.00 -18.47
C GLU A 45 -1.59 -6.89 -18.18
N ARG A 46 -0.79 -6.78 -19.24
CA ARG A 46 0.67 -6.65 -19.13
C ARG A 46 1.11 -5.42 -18.32
N ILE A 47 0.38 -4.32 -18.44
CA ILE A 47 0.69 -3.07 -17.72
C ILE A 47 0.22 -3.15 -16.26
N ILE A 48 -0.94 -3.74 -15.97
CA ILE A 48 -1.46 -3.80 -14.61
C ILE A 48 -0.75 -4.87 -13.76
N THR A 49 -0.23 -5.96 -14.32
CA THR A 49 0.42 -7.03 -13.54
C THR A 49 1.45 -6.52 -12.53
N PRO A 50 2.49 -5.75 -12.92
CA PRO A 50 3.47 -5.24 -11.95
C PRO A 50 2.86 -4.29 -10.90
N ILE A 51 1.77 -3.60 -11.24
CA ILE A 51 1.05 -2.71 -10.31
C ILE A 51 0.27 -3.55 -9.28
N VAL A 52 -0.38 -4.63 -9.73
CA VAL A 52 -1.08 -5.57 -8.86
C VAL A 52 -0.10 -6.28 -7.92
N ASP A 53 1.04 -6.71 -8.43
CA ASP A 53 2.11 -7.29 -7.59
C ASP A 53 2.57 -6.31 -6.52
N ARG A 54 2.72 -5.02 -6.88
CA ARG A 54 3.07 -3.98 -5.92
C ARG A 54 1.97 -3.75 -4.87
N ILE A 55 0.70 -3.77 -5.26
CA ILE A 55 -0.44 -3.68 -4.34
C ILE A 55 -0.41 -4.85 -3.33
N LEU A 56 -0.13 -6.07 -3.79
CA LEU A 56 -0.04 -7.25 -2.91
C LEU A 56 1.10 -7.09 -1.90
N ALA A 57 2.28 -6.64 -2.34
CA ALA A 57 3.40 -6.37 -1.44
C ALA A 57 3.09 -5.27 -0.41
N ILE A 58 2.41 -4.19 -0.82
CA ILE A 58 1.98 -3.11 0.10
C ILE A 58 0.98 -3.64 1.13
N LYS A 59 0.02 -4.48 0.72
CA LYS A 59 -0.95 -5.10 1.64
C LYS A 59 -0.28 -5.97 2.69
N GLU A 60 0.72 -6.76 2.28
CA GLU A 60 1.49 -7.61 3.21
C GLU A 60 2.29 -6.75 4.20
N GLU A 61 3.00 -5.74 3.71
CA GLU A 61 3.74 -4.80 4.56
C GLU A 61 2.83 -4.04 5.53
N ARG A 62 1.66 -3.61 5.06
CA ARG A 62 0.65 -2.94 5.87
C ARG A 62 0.08 -3.86 6.93
N HIS A 63 -0.16 -5.14 6.63
CA HIS A 63 -0.67 -6.10 7.60
C HIS A 63 0.32 -6.37 8.74
N ILE A 64 1.62 -6.41 8.43
CA ILE A 64 2.69 -6.54 9.43
C ILE A 64 2.67 -5.31 10.36
N LEU A 65 2.64 -4.09 9.80
CA LEU A 65 2.58 -2.86 10.60
C LEU A 65 1.29 -2.73 11.41
N GLN A 66 0.15 -3.13 10.83
CA GLN A 66 -1.14 -3.14 11.51
C GLN A 66 -1.09 -3.99 12.79
N SER A 67 -0.44 -5.15 12.70
CA SER A 67 -0.25 -6.06 13.83
C SER A 67 0.71 -5.48 14.88
N HIS A 68 1.79 -4.79 14.46
CA HIS A 68 2.72 -4.13 15.39
C HIS A 68 2.11 -2.92 16.11
N LEU A 69 1.13 -2.26 15.49
CA LEU A 69 0.46 -1.07 16.02
C LEU A 69 -0.85 -1.39 16.77
N ASP A 70 -1.20 -2.68 16.90
CA ASP A 70 -2.47 -3.13 17.50
C ASP A 70 -3.73 -2.48 16.90
N LEU A 71 -3.70 -2.16 15.60
CA LEU A 71 -4.80 -1.52 14.89
C LEU A 71 -5.81 -2.60 14.42
N LYS A 72 -7.05 -2.50 14.90
CA LYS A 72 -8.14 -3.46 14.57
C LYS A 72 -8.74 -3.21 13.19
#